data_AF-A0A511ALQ3-F1
#
_entry.id   AF-A0A511ALQ3-F1
#
_cell.length_a   1.000
_cell.length_b   1.000
_cell.length_c   1.000
_cell.angle_alpha   90.00
_cell.angle_beta   90.00
_cell.angle_gamma   90.00
#
_symmetry.space_group_name_H-M   'P 1'
#
loop_
_entity.id
_entity.type
_entity.pdbx_description
1 polymer ?
#
loop_
_entity_poly.entity_id
_entity_poly.type
_entity_poly.pdbx_seq_one_letter_code
_entity_poly.pdbx_strand_id
1 'polypeptide(L)' 'MSTIALPVGAPLCARQLALFMQAMPDAERSLSPTSREFRAALGRLVSATPLAVMLSRSEIRTATAYLRKAGVL' A
#
# COMPACT_ATOMS: atom_id res chain seq x y z
N MET A 1 12.97 -0.48 11.67
CA MET A 1 11.90 -0.41 10.65
C MET A 1 12.44 0.37 9.47
N SER A 2 12.58 -0.24 8.28
CA SER A 2 13.06 0.47 7.10
C SER A 2 11.89 1.26 6.49
N THR A 3 11.94 2.58 6.57
CA THR A 3 10.96 3.47 5.94
C THR A 3 10.99 3.27 4.43
N ILE A 4 9.84 2.98 3.80
CA ILE A 4 9.73 3.03 2.34
C ILE A 4 9.86 4.50 1.93
N ALA A 5 11.05 4.89 1.47
CA ALA A 5 11.34 6.23 0.98
C ALA A 5 11.02 6.30 -0.51
N LEU A 6 9.94 6.99 -0.88
CA LEU A 6 9.57 7.23 -2.27
C LEU A 6 10.02 8.62 -2.74
N PRO A 7 10.42 8.77 -4.02
CA PRO A 7 10.83 10.07 -4.55
C PRO A 7 9.67 11.08 -4.52
N VAL A 8 10.01 12.38 -4.52
CA VAL A 8 9.05 13.50 -4.42
C VAL A 8 7.98 13.48 -5.52
N GLY A 9 8.27 12.90 -6.68
CA GLY A 9 7.31 12.74 -7.80
C GLY A 9 6.54 11.41 -7.85
N ALA A 10 6.61 10.55 -6.82
CA ALA A 10 5.88 9.29 -6.83
C ALA A 10 4.35 9.52 -6.88
N PRO A 11 3.58 8.73 -7.66
CA PRO A 11 2.13 8.85 -7.72
C PRO A 11 1.49 8.79 -6.34
N LEU A 12 0.42 9.57 -6.13
CA LEU A 12 -0.26 9.63 -4.83
C LEU A 12 -0.72 8.25 -4.34
N CYS A 13 -1.27 7.43 -5.23
CA CYS A 13 -1.67 6.06 -4.90
C CYS A 13 -0.50 5.18 -4.44
N ALA A 14 0.70 5.36 -5.01
CA ALA A 14 1.90 4.63 -4.60
C ALA A 14 2.38 5.08 -3.21
N ARG A 15 2.34 6.39 -2.95
CA ARG A 15 2.64 6.95 -1.63
C ARG A 15 1.70 6.45 -0.56
N GLN A 16 0.40 6.52 -0.83
CA GLN A 16 -0.61 6.08 0.10
C GLN A 16 -0.53 4.57 0.36
N LEU A 17 -0.34 3.75 -0.68
CA LEU A 17 -0.15 2.31 -0.52
C LEU A 17 1.09 2.00 0.31
N ALA A 18 2.22 2.68 0.07
CA ALA A 18 3.43 2.50 0.86
C ALA A 18 3.22 2.85 2.34
N LEU A 19 2.50 3.94 2.63
CA LEU A 19 2.15 4.31 4.02
C LEU A 19 1.28 3.25 4.69
N PHE A 20 0.26 2.75 3.97
CA PHE A 20 -0.57 1.67 4.48
C PHE A 20 0.23 0.39 4.73
N MET A 21 1.11 0.02 3.80
CA MET A 21 1.99 -1.14 3.97
C MET A 21 2.96 -0.98 5.16
N GLN A 22 3.48 0.22 5.42
CA GLN A 22 4.30 0.49 6.61
C GLN A 22 3.52 0.31 7.90
N ALA A 23 2.24 0.69 7.91
CA ALA A 23 1.36 0.55 9.07
C ALA A 23 0.79 -0.87 9.25
N MET A 24 0.88 -1.73 8.23
CA MET A 24 0.46 -3.13 8.33
C MET A 24 1.46 -4.00 9.11
N PRO A 25 0.97 -5.02 9.84
CA PRO A 25 1.80 -6.12 10.35
C PRO A 25 2.60 -6.80 9.23
N ASP A 26 3.80 -7.29 9.54
CA ASP A 26 4.70 -7.88 8.54
C ASP A 26 4.08 -9.08 7.81
N ALA A 27 3.31 -9.92 8.51
CA ALA A 27 2.59 -11.05 7.93
C ALA A 27 1.58 -10.63 6.85
N GLU A 28 0.93 -9.48 7.02
CA GLU A 28 -0.03 -8.94 6.05
C GLU A 28 0.68 -8.23 4.89
N ARG A 29 1.83 -7.61 5.16
CA ARG A 29 2.67 -6.95 4.13
C ARG A 29 3.24 -7.95 3.12
N SER A 30 3.55 -9.17 3.55
CA SER A 30 4.03 -10.23 2.66
C SER A 30 2.96 -10.84 1.75
N LEU A 31 1.68 -10.51 1.97
CA LEU A 31 0.60 -10.98 1.11
C LEU A 31 0.72 -10.36 -0.29
N SER A 32 0.25 -11.09 -1.31
CA SER A 32 0.15 -10.53 -2.65
C SER A 32 -0.76 -9.28 -2.64
N PRO A 33 -0.33 -8.12 -3.18
CA PRO A 33 -1.11 -6.88 -3.17
C PRO A 33 -2.48 -6.97 -3.87
N THR A 34 -2.66 -7.98 -4.73
CA THR A 34 -3.93 -8.25 -5.43
C THR A 34 -4.80 -9.31 -4.76
N SER A 35 -4.32 -9.93 -3.68
CA SER A 35 -5.05 -10.95 -2.93
C SER A 35 -6.26 -10.37 -2.20
N ARG A 36 -7.24 -11.23 -1.92
CA ARG A 36 -8.43 -10.84 -1.15
C ARG A 36 -8.03 -10.50 0.29
N GLU A 37 -7.09 -11.24 0.82
CA GLU A 37 -6.54 -11.15 2.17
C GLU A 37 -5.83 -9.81 2.37
N PHE A 38 -4.96 -9.41 1.44
CA PHE A 38 -4.31 -8.10 1.46
C PHE A 38 -5.34 -6.97 1.42
N ARG A 39 -6.36 -7.10 0.57
CA ARG A 39 -7.42 -6.09 0.46
C ARG A 39 -8.25 -5.98 1.74
N ALA A 40 -8.49 -7.10 2.42
CA ALA A 40 -9.18 -7.12 3.71
C ALA A 40 -8.34 -6.46 4.81
N ALA A 41 -7.03 -6.74 4.84
CA ALA A 41 -6.07 -6.06 5.73
C ALA A 41 -6.07 -4.54 5.50
N LEU A 42 -5.98 -4.12 4.24
CA LEU A 42 -6.05 -2.72 3.85
C LEU A 42 -7.36 -2.08 4.29
N GLY A 43 -8.48 -2.77 4.11
CA GLY A 43 -9.80 -2.32 4.54
C GLY A 43 -9.87 -2.10 6.06
N ARG A 44 -9.34 -3.04 6.87
CA ARG A 44 -9.26 -2.87 8.34
C ARG A 44 -8.46 -1.64 8.72
N LEU A 45 -7.31 -1.44 8.09
CA LEU A 45 -6.45 -0.30 8.37
C LEU A 45 -7.11 1.03 8.02
N VAL A 46 -7.76 1.10 6.85
CA VAL A 46 -8.52 2.28 6.40
C VAL A 46 -9.68 2.57 7.34
N SER A 47 -10.46 1.56 7.73
CA SER A 47 -11.58 1.73 8.67
C SER A 47 -11.13 2.21 10.06
N ALA A 48 -9.91 1.88 10.48
CA ALA A 48 -9.34 2.32 11.75
C ALA A 48 -8.65 3.69 11.67
N THR A 49 -8.44 4.25 10.47
CA THR A 49 -7.68 5.48 10.27
C THR A 49 -8.61 6.62 9.84
N PRO A 50 -8.78 7.67 10.66
CA PRO A 50 -9.60 8.82 10.29
C PRO A 50 -9.18 9.43 8.95
N LEU A 51 -10.16 9.75 8.10
CA LEU A 51 -9.96 10.39 6.78
C LEU A 51 -9.15 9.56 5.77
N ALA A 52 -8.77 8.32 6.09
CA ALA A 52 -8.16 7.44 5.10
C ALA A 52 -9.20 6.99 4.07
N VAL A 53 -8.79 6.96 2.81
CA VAL A 53 -9.65 6.51 1.70
C VAL A 53 -9.15 5.16 1.20
N MET A 54 -10.07 4.23 0.96
CA MET A 54 -9.72 2.94 0.40
C MET A 54 -9.29 3.10 -1.06
N LEU A 55 -8.09 2.62 -1.40
CA LEU A 55 -7.62 2.57 -2.78
C LEU A 55 -8.50 1.61 -3.60
N SER A 56 -8.91 2.06 -4.79
CA SER A 56 -9.56 1.21 -5.78
C SER A 56 -8.62 0.11 -6.29
N ARG A 57 -9.17 -0.92 -6.95
CA ARG A 57 -8.34 -2.00 -7.54
C ARG A 57 -7.35 -1.46 -8.57
N SER A 58 -7.78 -0.51 -9.39
CA SER A 58 -6.92 0.10 -10.42
C SER A 58 -5.78 0.89 -9.80
N GLU A 59 -6.03 1.64 -8.73
CA GLU A 59 -5.00 2.38 -8.00
C GLU A 59 -4.01 1.45 -7.32
N ILE A 60 -4.47 0.37 -6.66
CA ILE A 60 -3.60 -0.64 -6.05
C ILE A 60 -2.68 -1.26 -7.11
N ARG A 61 -3.22 -1.59 -8.29
CA ARG A 61 -2.42 -2.14 -9.40
C ARG A 61 -1.36 -1.16 -9.87
N THR A 62 -1.73 0.10 -10.11
CA THR A 62 -0.79 1.16 -10.54
C THR A 62 0.28 1.43 -9.49
N ALA A 63 -0.12 1.54 -8.22
CA ALA A 63 0.77 1.72 -7.09
C ALA A 63 1.76 0.55 -6.97
N THR A 64 1.28 -0.69 -7.00
CA THR A 64 2.11 -1.89 -6.93
C THR A 64 3.10 -1.96 -8.09
N ALA A 65 2.67 -1.64 -9.32
CA ALA A 65 3.55 -1.61 -10.48
C ALA A 65 4.67 -0.55 -10.33
N TYR A 66 4.33 0.63 -9.79
CA TYR A 66 5.31 1.67 -9.50
C TYR A 66 6.31 1.22 -8.43
N LEU A 67 5.83 0.65 -7.31
CA LEU A 67 6.68 0.22 -6.20
C LEU A 67 7.64 -0.91 -6.61
N ARG A 68 7.18 -1.86 -7.44
CA ARG A 68 8.03 -2.89 -8.06
C ARG A 68 9.11 -2.29 -8.94
N LYS A 69 8.74 -1.35 -9.82
CA LYS A 69 9.72 -0.65 -10.68
C LYS A 69 10.74 0.14 -9.86
N ALA A 70 10.35 0.65 -8.69
CA ALA A 70 11.20 1.37 -7.77
C ALA A 70 12.07 0.46 -6.86
N GLY A 71 11.95 -0.87 -6.95
CA GLY A 71 12.71 -1.82 -6.13
C GLY A 71 12.30 -1.84 -4.65
N VAL A 72 11.06 -1.43 -4.35
CA VAL A 72 10.52 -1.33 -2.98
C VAL A 72 9.72 -2.58 -2.60
N LEU A 73 9.18 -3.28 -3.59
CA LEU A 73 8.23 -4.39 -3.48
C LEU A 73 8.62 -5.46 -4.51
#